data_AF-F0GGV2-F1
#
_entry.id   AF-F0GGV2-F1
#
_cell.length_a   1.000
_cell.length_b   1.000
_cell.length_c   1.000
_cell.angle_alpha   90.00
_cell.angle_beta   90.00
_cell.angle_gamma   90.00
#
_symmetry.space_group_name_H-M   'P 1'
#
loop_
_entity.id
_entity.type
_entity.pdbx_description
1 polymer ?
#
loop_
_entity_poly.entity_id
_entity_poly.type
_entity_poly.pdbx_seq_one_letter_code
_entity_poly.pdbx_strand_id
1 'polypeptide(L)' 'MQDPRVNAGITNAVFYPTANKAARQYVKPAIAQDPSVYPSDAVLSRMTLLKPMPPEIRRLQNRLWAQLKTGR' A
#
# COMPACT_ATOMS: atom_id res chain seq x y z
N MET A 1 -7.08 -21.74 -6.00
CA MET A 1 -7.06 -20.35 -6.53
C MET A 1 -8.04 -19.53 -5.71
N GLN A 2 -7.70 -18.29 -5.33
CA GLN A 2 -8.58 -17.47 -4.49
C GLN A 2 -9.75 -16.88 -5.29
N ASP A 3 -10.94 -16.79 -4.68
CA ASP A 3 -12.14 -16.24 -5.32
C ASP A 3 -11.99 -14.71 -5.58
N PRO A 4 -12.12 -14.24 -6.84
CA PRO A 4 -12.10 -12.83 -7.18
C PRO A 4 -13.16 -11.98 -6.47
N ARG A 5 -14.35 -12.50 -6.20
CA ARG A 5 -15.43 -11.75 -5.54
C ARG A 5 -15.13 -11.47 -4.08
N VAL A 6 -14.53 -12.43 -3.39
CA VAL A 6 -14.06 -12.26 -2.00
C VAL A 6 -12.98 -11.19 -1.93
N ASN A 7 -12.01 -11.23 -2.85
CA ASN A 7 -10.95 -10.23 -2.92
C ASN A 7 -11.49 -8.81 -3.16
N ALA A 8 -12.46 -8.66 -4.07
CA ALA A 8 -13.10 -7.38 -4.30
C ALA A 8 -13.95 -6.93 -3.10
N GLY A 9 -14.61 -7.86 -2.41
CA GLY A 9 -15.32 -7.60 -1.16
C GLY A 9 -14.42 -6.99 -0.09
N ILE A 10 -13.20 -7.50 0.07
CA ILE A 10 -12.19 -6.93 0.97
C ILE A 10 -11.85 -5.49 0.54
N THR A 11 -11.47 -5.28 -0.72
CA THR A 11 -11.19 -3.93 -1.24
C THR A 11 -12.36 -2.96 -1.02
N ASN A 12 -13.59 -3.43 -1.24
CA ASN A 12 -14.80 -2.63 -1.06
C ASN A 12 -15.07 -2.24 0.40
N ALA A 13 -14.54 -3.01 1.36
CA ALA A 13 -14.71 -2.77 2.79
C ALA A 13 -13.58 -1.94 3.40
N VAL A 14 -12.33 -2.17 2.98
CA VAL A 14 -11.13 -1.57 3.60
C VAL A 14 -10.43 -0.54 2.74
N PHE A 15 -10.94 -0.28 1.53
CA PHE A 15 -10.40 0.73 0.60
C PHE A 15 -8.93 0.52 0.22
N TYR A 16 -8.46 -0.73 0.26
CA TYR A 16 -7.10 -1.10 -0.14
C TYR A 16 -7.11 -1.85 -1.48
N PRO A 17 -6.20 -1.52 -2.43
CA PRO A 17 -6.22 -2.12 -3.75
C PRO A 17 -5.93 -3.63 -3.71
N THR A 18 -6.70 -4.40 -4.47
CA THR A 18 -6.45 -5.84 -4.63
C THR A 18 -5.30 -6.08 -5.61
N ALA A 19 -4.42 -7.03 -5.27
CA ALA A 19 -3.41 -7.55 -6.20
C ALA A 19 -4.00 -8.54 -7.23
N ASN A 20 -5.22 -9.04 -7.01
CA ASN A 20 -5.89 -9.96 -7.93
C ASN A 20 -6.52 -9.18 -9.09
N LYS A 21 -5.89 -9.22 -10.27
CA LYS A 21 -6.41 -8.51 -11.46
C LYS A 21 -7.84 -8.92 -11.84
N ALA A 22 -8.20 -10.20 -11.69
CA ALA A 22 -9.55 -10.69 -12.00
C ALA A 22 -10.63 -10.15 -11.05
N ALA A 23 -10.24 -9.74 -9.84
CA ALA A 23 -11.15 -9.17 -8.84
C ALA A 23 -11.55 -7.73 -9.15
N ARG A 24 -10.76 -6.99 -9.94
CA ARG A 24 -10.97 -5.55 -10.20
C ARG A 24 -12.35 -5.23 -10.77
N GLN A 25 -12.92 -6.12 -11.58
CA GLN A 25 -14.26 -5.94 -12.17
C GLN A 25 -15.39 -5.94 -11.13
N TYR A 26 -15.16 -6.51 -9.94
CA TYR A 26 -16.16 -6.59 -8.86
C TYR A 26 -15.96 -5.50 -7.79
N VAL A 27 -14.97 -4.61 -7.97
CA VAL A 27 -14.75 -3.46 -7.10
C VAL A 27 -15.78 -2.38 -7.43
N LYS A 28 -16.37 -1.75 -6.41
CA LYS A 28 -17.35 -0.67 -6.59
C LYS A 28 -16.75 0.46 -7.44
N PRO A 29 -17.47 1.04 -8.42
CA PRO A 29 -16.93 2.07 -9.32
C PRO A 29 -16.29 3.26 -8.57
N ALA A 30 -16.92 3.72 -7.48
CA ALA A 30 -16.39 4.81 -6.66
C ALA A 30 -15.00 4.52 -6.07
N ILE A 31 -14.68 3.25 -5.77
CA ILE A 31 -13.37 2.83 -5.25
C ILE A 31 -12.41 2.53 -6.41
N ALA A 32 -12.89 1.93 -7.49
CA ALA A 32 -12.08 1.62 -8.66
C ALA A 32 -11.58 2.89 -9.38
N GLN A 33 -12.29 4.00 -9.26
CA GLN A 33 -11.94 5.30 -9.83
C GLN A 33 -11.22 6.23 -8.83
N ASP A 34 -11.06 5.81 -7.58
CA ASP A 34 -10.37 6.60 -6.56
C ASP A 34 -8.85 6.53 -6.76
N PRO A 35 -8.17 7.63 -7.13
CA PRO A 35 -6.72 7.65 -7.37
C PRO A 35 -5.89 7.45 -6.10
N SER A 36 -6.47 7.58 -4.91
CA SER A 36 -5.81 7.26 -3.64
C SER A 36 -5.73 5.75 -3.40
N VAL A 37 -6.67 4.97 -3.97
CA VAL A 37 -6.71 3.51 -3.91
C VAL A 37 -6.01 2.88 -5.11
N TYR A 38 -6.29 3.39 -6.31
CA TYR A 38 -5.67 2.98 -7.57
C TYR A 38 -4.93 4.17 -8.21
N PRO A 39 -3.68 4.43 -7.82
CA PRO A 39 -2.90 5.51 -8.39
C PRO A 39 -2.67 5.31 -9.89
N SER A 40 -2.49 6.42 -10.61
CA SER A 40 -2.11 6.40 -12.02
C SER A 40 -0.69 5.87 -12.21
N ASP A 41 -0.38 5.42 -13.43
CA ASP A 41 0.96 4.93 -13.77
C ASP A 41 2.05 6.00 -13.55
N ALA A 42 1.73 7.29 -13.76
CA ALA A 42 2.64 8.40 -13.51
C ALA A 42 2.93 8.62 -12.01
N VAL A 43 2.00 8.26 -11.13
CA VAL A 43 2.23 8.29 -9.67
C VAL A 43 3.02 7.06 -9.26
N LEU A 44 2.65 5.87 -9.78
CA LEU A 44 3.36 4.63 -9.51
C LEU A 44 4.84 4.69 -9.93
N SER A 45 5.16 5.36 -11.04
CA SER A 45 6.53 5.49 -11.53
C SER A 45 7.45 6.32 -10.62
N ARG A 46 6.87 7.12 -9.70
CA ARG A 46 7.61 7.92 -8.72
C ARG A 46 7.78 7.21 -7.38
N MET A 47 7.09 6.08 -7.18
CA MET A 47 7.17 5.30 -5.95
C MET A 47 8.38 4.37 -5.98
N THR A 48 8.93 4.10 -4.80
CA THR A 48 10.05 3.17 -4.64
C THR A 48 9.74 2.14 -3.57
N LEU A 49 10.09 0.89 -3.83
CA LEU A 49 10.04 -0.17 -2.82
C LEU A 49 11.17 0.02 -1.81
N LEU A 50 10.86 -0.19 -0.53
CA LEU A 50 11.88 -0.21 0.51
C LEU A 50 12.82 -1.40 0.27
N LYS A 51 14.13 -1.13 0.22
CA LYS A 51 15.17 -2.17 0.10
C LYS A 51 15.64 -2.62 1.48
N PRO A 52 16.11 -3.87 1.62
CA PRO A 52 16.78 -4.31 2.84
C PRO A 52 17.95 -3.37 3.19
N MET A 53 17.93 -2.83 4.40
CA MET A 53 19.00 -1.96 4.92
C MET A 53 20.01 -2.76 5.75
N PRO A 54 21.29 -2.35 5.84
CA PRO A 54 22.23 -2.94 6.79
C PRO A 54 21.75 -2.79 8.25
N PRO A 55 22.07 -3.74 9.15
CA PRO A 55 21.64 -3.69 10.54
C PRO A 55 22.00 -2.40 11.28
N GLU A 56 23.17 -1.82 11.01
CA GLU A 56 23.65 -0.57 11.59
C GLU A 56 22.80 0.63 11.19
N ILE A 57 22.38 0.70 9.92
CA ILE A 57 21.49 1.77 9.42
C ILE A 57 20.09 1.64 10.05
N ARG A 58 19.56 0.42 10.17
CA ARG A 58 18.27 0.20 10.86
C ARG A 58 18.31 0.62 12.32
N ARG A 59 19.40 0.31 13.04
CA ARG A 59 19.58 0.75 14.44
C ARG A 59 19.62 2.27 14.54
N LEU A 60 20.35 2.93 13.64
CA LEU A 60 20.41 4.39 13.58
C LEU A 60 19.02 4.99 13.34
N GLN A 61 18.27 4.48 12.34
CA GLN A 61 16.92 4.93 12.04
C GLN A 61 15.97 4.80 13.24
N ASN A 62 16.02 3.66 13.95
CA ASN A 62 15.20 3.44 15.14
C ASN A 62 15.52 4.42 16.27
N ARG A 63 16.81 4.74 16.49
CA ARG A 63 17.23 5.72 17.50
C ARG A 63 16.73 7.12 17.15
N LEU A 64 16.91 7.54 15.89
CA LEU A 64 16.44 8.85 15.41
C LEU A 64 14.92 8.97 15.54
N TRP A 65 14.18 7.90 15.24
CA TRP A 65 12.73 7.86 15.42
C TRP A 65 12.31 7.97 16.90
N ALA A 66 13.03 7.29 17.80
CA ALA A 66 12.77 7.39 19.24
C ALA A 66 13.03 8.81 19.76
N GLN A 67 14.13 9.45 19.33
CA GLN A 67 14.45 10.84 19.66
C GLN A 67 13.35 11.78 19.18
N LEU A 68 12.98 11.69 17.90
CA LEU A 68 11.87 12.47 17.33
C LEU A 68 10.57 12.33 18.13
N LYS A 69 10.17 11.09 18.45
CA LYS A 69 8.94 10.85 19.23
C LYS A 69 9.00 11.34 20.67
N THR A 70 10.19 11.44 21.25
CA THR A 70 10.40 11.86 22.65
C THR A 70 10.77 13.34 22.78
N GLY A 71 10.87 14.07 21.66
CA GLY A 71 11.20 15.49 21.64
C GLY A 71 12.65 15.79 22.07
N ARG A 72 13.56 14.83 21.86
CA ARG A 72 15.00 14.96 22.12
C ARG A 72 15.79 15.10 20.83
#